data_AF-A0A2T4BNQ6-F1
#
_entry.id   AF-A0A2T4BNQ6-F1
#
_cell.length_a   1.000
_cell.length_b   1.000
_cell.length_c   1.000
_cell.angle_alpha   90.00
_cell.angle_beta   90.00
_cell.angle_gamma   90.00
#
_symmetry.space_group_name_H-M   'P 1'
#
loop_
_entity.id
_entity.type
_entity.pdbx_description
1 polymer ?
#
loop_
_entity_poly.entity_id
_entity_poly.type
_entity_poly.pdbx_seq_one_letter_code
_entity_poly.pdbx_strand_id
1 'polypeptide(L)'
;MFSRRIDRRRSGLLALGLVAASPLAAAGPCDIYASGGTPCVAAHSTTRALYGAYSGPLYQVSRGSDGATTNIGPLSAGGVANAAAQDSFCAGTTCLISIIYDQSGRGNHLTQAPPGGAASGPLPGGLDNLAAAVGAPVRLNGQKAYGVFIAPYTGYRNNNANGTATGDQPQGLYAIFDGTHYNTACCFDYGNAETNSMDTGNGHMEAIYFGTGDGSGRGTGAGSGPWIMADLENGLFSGFSPINNPADPTISFRFVTAVVKGEPNQWAIRGGDATSGTLSTFYSGQRPANGYNPMSKEGAIILGIGGDNSNRAQGTFYEGVMTSGYPSDSTENAVQANIVAAKYVYDTSLMTSGPALTTGSSISLRATTSCCTNRYIAHTGATVNTQVVSSSSSTALKQQASWTVRTGLGNSACFSFESNDSPGSFIRHSNYQLMVNANDGSKIFSEDATFCPQAGLNGQGNSFRSWSYPTRYWRHFNSLGYIAANGGEHDFDTTTLFNDDVSFVVSAGFA
;
A
#
# COMPACT_ATOMS: atom_id res chain seq x y z
N MET A 1 72.93 -36.05 -49.52
CA MET A 1 72.83 -35.78 -48.06
C MET A 1 72.67 -34.28 -47.88
N PHE A 2 71.43 -33.80 -47.77
CA PHE A 2 71.14 -32.37 -47.54
C PHE A 2 70.64 -32.17 -46.11
N SER A 3 71.41 -31.41 -45.34
CA SER A 3 71.19 -31.12 -43.91
C SER A 3 70.17 -30.00 -43.73
N ARG A 4 69.12 -30.26 -42.93
CA ARG A 4 68.02 -29.32 -42.63
C ARG A 4 68.42 -28.35 -41.51
N ARG A 5 68.24 -27.05 -41.74
CA ARG A 5 68.32 -25.98 -40.73
C ARG A 5 67.06 -25.97 -39.85
N ILE A 6 67.27 -25.75 -38.55
CA ILE A 6 66.24 -25.62 -37.52
C ILE A 6 65.88 -24.14 -37.38
N ASP A 7 64.59 -23.83 -37.48
CA ASP A 7 64.02 -22.49 -37.30
C ASP A 7 63.70 -22.22 -35.81
N ARG A 8 64.20 -21.10 -35.27
CA ARG A 8 63.89 -20.62 -33.92
C ARG A 8 62.66 -19.71 -33.96
N ARG A 9 61.52 -20.19 -33.43
CA ARG A 9 60.35 -19.33 -33.15
C ARG A 9 60.56 -18.53 -31.86
N ARG A 10 60.35 -17.21 -31.96
CA ARG A 10 60.29 -16.26 -30.83
C ARG A 10 58.91 -16.38 -30.16
N SER A 11 58.87 -16.68 -28.87
CA SER A 11 57.67 -16.62 -28.05
C SER A 11 57.53 -15.21 -27.48
N GLY A 12 56.48 -14.48 -27.88
CA GLY A 12 56.07 -13.22 -27.25
C GLY A 12 55.15 -13.51 -26.07
N LEU A 13 55.48 -12.98 -24.89
CA LEU A 13 54.58 -12.96 -23.74
C LEU A 13 53.47 -11.93 -23.98
N LEU A 14 52.22 -12.40 -24.07
CA LEU A 14 51.04 -11.56 -23.87
C LEU A 14 50.73 -11.47 -22.37
N ALA A 15 50.86 -10.29 -21.79
CA ALA A 15 50.30 -9.98 -20.49
C ALA A 15 48.79 -9.70 -20.64
N LEU A 16 47.94 -10.62 -20.16
CA LEU A 16 46.51 -10.35 -19.97
C LEU A 16 46.36 -9.50 -18.70
N GLY A 17 46.00 -8.22 -18.87
CA GLY A 17 45.49 -7.40 -17.76
C GLY A 17 44.08 -7.87 -17.38
N LEU A 18 43.91 -8.38 -16.16
CA LEU A 18 42.58 -8.51 -15.57
C LEU A 18 42.05 -7.11 -15.27
N VAL A 19 41.16 -6.60 -16.13
CA VAL A 19 40.29 -5.49 -15.75
C VAL A 19 39.25 -6.06 -14.79
N ALA A 20 39.42 -5.79 -13.50
CA ALA A 20 38.36 -5.99 -12.52
C ALA A 20 37.23 -5.01 -12.89
N ALA A 21 36.22 -5.49 -13.62
CA ALA A 21 34.97 -4.77 -13.77
C ALA A 21 34.27 -4.79 -12.42
N SER A 22 34.54 -3.79 -11.59
CA SER A 22 33.67 -3.49 -10.45
C SER A 22 32.25 -3.34 -11.01
N PRO A 23 31.23 -4.06 -10.50
CA PRO A 23 29.87 -3.83 -10.94
C PRO A 23 29.53 -2.38 -10.60
N LEU A 24 29.42 -1.52 -11.61
CA LEU A 24 28.80 -0.21 -11.43
C LEU A 24 27.40 -0.50 -10.89
N ALA A 25 27.14 -0.09 -9.66
CA ALA A 25 25.79 -0.13 -9.10
C ALA A 25 24.88 0.64 -10.07
N ALA A 26 23.78 0.00 -10.50
CA ALA A 26 22.83 0.65 -11.38
C ALA A 26 22.24 1.87 -10.66
N ALA A 27 22.24 3.03 -11.33
CA ALA A 27 21.69 4.26 -10.78
C ALA A 27 20.22 4.08 -10.40
N GLY A 28 19.86 4.43 -9.16
CA GLY A 28 18.48 4.47 -8.70
C GLY A 28 17.78 5.78 -9.09
N PRO A 29 16.46 5.89 -8.84
CA PRO A 29 15.70 7.12 -9.09
C PRO A 29 16.38 8.39 -8.56
N CYS A 30 16.92 8.38 -7.34
CA CYS A 30 17.52 9.56 -6.76
C CYS A 30 18.92 9.91 -7.31
N ASP A 31 19.65 8.92 -7.83
CA ASP A 31 20.90 9.19 -8.57
C ASP A 31 20.61 9.91 -9.90
N ILE A 32 19.51 9.52 -10.55
CA ILE A 32 19.03 10.14 -11.80
C ILE A 32 18.58 11.57 -11.54
N TYR A 33 17.78 11.80 -10.50
CA TYR A 33 17.37 13.14 -10.07
C TYR A 33 18.57 14.04 -9.73
N ALA A 34 19.55 13.52 -8.98
CA ALA A 34 20.78 14.24 -8.68
C ALA A 34 21.57 14.61 -9.94
N SER A 35 21.70 13.67 -10.89
CA SER A 35 22.35 13.91 -12.18
C SER A 35 21.60 14.94 -13.04
N GLY A 36 20.27 15.01 -12.89
CA GLY A 36 19.41 16.00 -13.52
C GLY A 36 19.37 17.37 -12.81
N GLY A 37 20.19 17.58 -11.78
CA GLY A 37 20.27 18.84 -11.03
C GLY A 37 19.10 19.10 -10.08
N THR A 38 18.28 18.09 -9.80
CA THR A 38 17.11 18.18 -8.91
C THR A 38 17.12 17.08 -7.86
N PRO A 39 18.10 17.09 -6.94
CA PRO A 39 18.34 15.97 -6.04
C PRO A 39 17.16 15.70 -5.11
N CYS A 40 16.98 14.42 -4.75
CA CYS A 40 16.03 14.02 -3.72
C CYS A 40 16.37 14.67 -2.36
N VAL A 41 15.34 15.13 -1.68
CA VAL A 41 15.37 15.62 -0.30
C VAL A 41 14.56 14.72 0.63
N ALA A 42 13.72 13.85 0.09
CA ALA A 42 13.14 12.74 0.81
C ALA A 42 12.96 11.56 -0.14
N ALA A 43 13.27 10.35 0.28
CA ALA A 43 13.20 9.15 -0.56
C ALA A 43 12.64 7.96 0.24
N HIS A 44 11.41 7.57 -0.06
CA HIS A 44 10.65 6.58 0.72
C HIS A 44 10.29 5.37 -0.14
N SER A 45 10.58 4.17 0.35
CA SER A 45 10.10 2.94 -0.28
C SER A 45 10.22 1.79 0.72
N THR A 46 9.20 0.92 0.73
CA THR A 46 9.26 -0.37 1.43
C THR A 46 9.65 -1.52 0.51
N THR A 47 9.79 -1.26 -0.80
CA THR A 47 10.02 -2.28 -1.81
C THR A 47 11.46 -2.37 -2.26
N ARG A 48 12.18 -1.25 -2.41
CA ARG A 48 13.57 -1.22 -2.87
C ARG A 48 14.35 0.01 -2.42
N ALA A 49 15.66 -0.07 -2.57
CA ALA A 49 16.53 1.10 -2.52
C ALA A 49 16.29 2.03 -3.73
N LEU A 50 16.32 3.35 -3.48
CA LEU A 50 16.11 4.42 -4.46
C LEU A 50 17.42 5.13 -4.86
N TYR A 51 18.53 4.75 -4.23
CA TYR A 51 19.90 5.06 -4.66
C TYR A 51 20.65 3.75 -4.88
N GLY A 52 21.48 3.68 -5.93
CA GLY A 52 22.22 2.49 -6.31
C GLY A 52 23.20 2.00 -5.23
N ALA A 53 23.70 2.92 -4.39
CA ALA A 53 24.61 2.59 -3.28
C ALA A 53 23.91 2.37 -1.93
N TYR A 54 22.60 2.57 -1.83
CA TYR A 54 21.90 2.52 -0.54
C TYR A 54 21.80 1.09 0.01
N SER A 55 22.23 0.89 1.24
CA SER A 55 22.23 -0.40 1.95
C SER A 55 21.64 -0.31 3.37
N GLY A 56 21.07 0.85 3.72
CA GLY A 56 20.47 1.09 5.02
C GLY A 56 19.05 0.48 5.17
N PRO A 57 18.41 0.70 6.32
CA PRO A 57 17.02 0.33 6.56
C PRO A 57 16.05 1.01 5.59
N LEU A 58 15.17 0.24 4.94
CA LEU A 58 14.08 0.77 4.11
C LEU A 58 12.87 1.14 4.96
N TYR A 59 12.52 0.28 5.91
CA TYR A 59 11.41 0.50 6.84
C TYR A 59 11.60 -0.32 8.13
N GLN A 60 10.81 -0.01 9.14
CA GLN A 60 10.72 -0.74 10.40
C GLN A 60 9.37 -1.43 10.54
N VAL A 61 9.37 -2.70 10.92
CA VAL A 61 8.15 -3.44 11.30
C VAL A 61 8.09 -3.64 12.81
N SER A 62 6.89 -3.59 13.37
CA SER A 62 6.58 -3.94 14.76
C SER A 62 5.62 -5.12 14.78
N ARG A 63 5.89 -6.14 15.60
CA ARG A 63 5.05 -7.35 15.68
C ARG A 63 4.12 -7.32 16.89
N GLY A 64 2.87 -7.74 16.68
CA GLY A 64 1.84 -7.72 17.73
C GLY A 64 2.03 -8.73 18.86
N SER A 65 2.95 -9.69 18.74
CA SER A 65 3.16 -10.73 19.75
C SER A 65 3.86 -10.21 21.01
N ASP A 66 4.79 -9.28 20.87
CA ASP A 66 5.59 -8.73 21.98
C ASP A 66 5.98 -7.26 21.80
N GLY A 67 5.53 -6.60 20.74
CA GLY A 67 5.87 -5.20 20.43
C GLY A 67 7.32 -4.99 20.00
N ALA A 68 8.10 -6.05 19.79
CA ALA A 68 9.45 -5.93 19.27
C ALA A 68 9.43 -5.33 17.86
N THR A 69 10.51 -4.62 17.52
CA THR A 69 10.69 -4.05 16.19
C THR A 69 11.93 -4.60 15.49
N THR A 70 11.91 -4.60 14.16
CA THR A 70 13.10 -4.85 13.34
C THR A 70 13.08 -4.00 12.08
N ASN A 71 14.27 -3.64 11.62
CA ASN A 71 14.46 -2.96 10.35
C ASN A 71 14.56 -3.96 9.21
N ILE A 72 13.97 -3.62 8.07
CA ILE A 72 14.11 -4.35 6.82
C ILE A 72 14.95 -3.51 5.86
N GLY A 73 16.14 -3.99 5.55
CA GLY A 73 17.03 -3.40 4.52
C GLY A 73 16.88 -4.08 3.16
N PRO A 74 17.57 -3.58 2.13
CA PRO A 74 17.64 -4.26 0.84
C PRO A 74 18.54 -5.50 0.92
N LEU A 75 18.32 -6.48 0.03
CA LEU A 75 19.12 -7.71 -0.06
C LEU A 75 20.59 -7.44 -0.43
N SER A 76 20.83 -6.34 -1.14
CA SER A 76 22.14 -5.81 -1.51
C SER A 76 22.04 -4.30 -1.65
N ALA A 77 23.16 -3.59 -1.72
CA ALA A 77 23.14 -2.15 -2.04
C ALA A 77 22.35 -1.90 -3.35
N GLY A 78 21.44 -0.92 -3.32
CA GLY A 78 20.57 -0.61 -4.47
C GLY A 78 19.50 -1.67 -4.79
N GLY A 79 19.34 -2.69 -3.95
CA GLY A 79 18.50 -3.86 -4.20
C GLY A 79 17.05 -3.74 -3.70
N VAL A 80 16.30 -4.82 -3.92
CA VAL A 80 14.93 -5.04 -3.41
C VAL A 80 14.98 -5.36 -1.91
N ALA A 81 13.93 -5.00 -1.17
CA ALA A 81 13.78 -5.29 0.25
C ALA A 81 13.92 -6.78 0.59
N ASN A 82 14.51 -7.09 1.75
CA ASN A 82 14.60 -8.45 2.26
C ASN A 82 13.26 -8.91 2.88
N ALA A 83 12.29 -9.24 2.03
CA ALA A 83 10.96 -9.70 2.47
C ALA A 83 11.02 -10.99 3.32
N ALA A 84 12.03 -11.85 3.14
CA ALA A 84 12.19 -13.06 3.94
C ALA A 84 12.50 -12.73 5.42
N ALA A 85 13.24 -11.64 5.68
CA ALA A 85 13.46 -11.17 7.05
C ALA A 85 12.16 -10.71 7.71
N GLN A 86 11.28 -10.00 6.97
CA GLN A 86 9.95 -9.65 7.47
C GLN A 86 9.11 -10.91 7.73
N ASP A 87 9.04 -11.83 6.76
CA ASP A 87 8.25 -13.06 6.87
C ASP A 87 8.66 -13.88 8.12
N SER A 88 9.97 -14.00 8.38
CA SER A 88 10.49 -14.68 9.56
C SER A 88 10.18 -13.93 10.86
N PHE A 89 10.26 -12.60 10.86
CA PHE A 89 10.03 -11.79 12.05
C PHE A 89 8.55 -11.80 12.48
N CYS A 90 7.65 -11.79 11.49
CA CYS A 90 6.21 -11.73 11.64
C CYS A 90 5.54 -13.12 11.70
N ALA A 91 6.31 -14.21 11.68
CA ALA A 91 5.77 -15.56 11.70
C ALA A 91 4.90 -15.81 12.94
N GLY A 92 3.69 -16.34 12.74
CA GLY A 92 2.75 -16.64 13.83
C GLY A 92 2.17 -15.41 14.55
N THR A 93 2.25 -14.22 13.96
CA THR A 93 1.71 -12.98 14.53
C THR A 93 1.32 -12.00 13.43
N THR A 94 0.74 -10.87 13.82
CA THR A 94 0.54 -9.69 12.95
C THR A 94 1.76 -8.76 13.01
N CYS A 95 1.93 -7.95 11.96
CA CYS A 95 2.97 -6.92 11.89
C CYS A 95 2.43 -5.63 11.27
N LEU A 96 2.90 -4.50 11.82
CA LEU A 96 2.63 -3.15 11.33
C LEU A 96 3.93 -2.52 10.82
N ILE A 97 3.83 -1.72 9.75
CA ILE A 97 4.92 -0.86 9.29
C ILE A 97 4.91 0.39 10.17
N SER A 98 5.93 0.58 11.00
CA SER A 98 5.98 1.66 12.00
C SER A 98 6.73 2.89 11.53
N ILE A 99 7.75 2.69 10.69
CA ILE A 99 8.57 3.75 10.11
C ILE A 99 8.85 3.40 8.65
N ILE A 100 8.67 4.34 7.74
CA ILE A 100 9.21 4.27 6.38
C ILE A 100 10.41 5.22 6.34
N TYR A 101 11.61 4.64 6.22
CA TYR A 101 12.83 5.43 6.33
C TYR A 101 13.06 6.26 5.07
N ASP A 102 13.67 7.43 5.30
CA ASP A 102 14.16 8.31 4.26
C ASP A 102 15.58 7.91 3.89
N GLN A 103 15.75 7.49 2.65
CA GLN A 103 17.02 7.01 2.11
C GLN A 103 17.98 8.14 1.72
N SER A 104 17.50 9.39 1.66
CA SER A 104 18.29 10.54 1.20
C SER A 104 19.39 10.98 2.18
N GLY A 105 19.32 10.49 3.42
CA GLY A 105 20.23 10.89 4.50
C GLY A 105 19.82 12.19 5.21
N ARG A 106 18.65 12.76 4.88
CA ARG A 106 18.13 13.96 5.55
C ARG A 106 17.31 13.69 6.80
N GLY A 107 16.99 12.43 7.07
CA GLY A 107 16.26 12.03 8.28
C GLY A 107 14.77 12.29 8.19
N ASN A 108 14.23 12.47 6.99
CA ASN A 108 12.82 12.79 6.74
C ASN A 108 11.91 11.55 6.84
N HIS A 109 12.14 10.70 7.84
CA HIS A 109 11.42 9.43 8.01
C HIS A 109 9.92 9.69 8.20
N LEU A 110 9.09 8.84 7.60
CA LEU A 110 7.65 8.86 7.80
C LEU A 110 7.27 7.95 8.97
N THR A 111 6.59 8.51 9.95
CA THR A 111 6.08 7.82 11.15
C THR A 111 4.56 7.96 11.22
N GLN A 112 3.93 7.27 12.18
CA GLN A 112 2.49 7.38 12.44
C GLN A 112 2.01 8.84 12.45
N ALA A 113 0.95 9.14 11.69
CA ALA A 113 0.43 10.50 11.61
C ALA A 113 -0.27 10.92 12.92
N PRO A 114 -0.02 12.16 13.39
CA PRO A 114 -0.75 12.76 14.51
C PRO A 114 -2.14 13.23 14.08
N PRO A 115 -3.06 13.51 15.02
CA PRO A 115 -4.33 14.16 14.68
C PRO A 115 -4.10 15.53 14.05
N GLY A 116 -5.10 15.99 13.29
CA GLY A 116 -5.07 17.30 12.63
C GLY A 116 -6.40 18.06 12.75
N GLY A 117 -6.53 19.10 11.93
CA GLY A 117 -7.67 20.02 11.95
C GLY A 117 -9.00 19.42 11.51
N ALA A 118 -8.99 18.47 10.56
CA ALA A 118 -10.21 17.89 10.01
C ALA A 118 -10.55 16.50 10.55
N ALA A 119 -9.55 15.71 10.93
CA ALA A 119 -9.79 14.40 11.51
C ALA A 119 -8.76 13.99 12.56
N SER A 120 -9.20 13.09 13.43
CA SER A 120 -8.35 12.34 14.34
C SER A 120 -8.42 10.87 13.94
N GLY A 121 -7.31 10.17 14.07
CA GLY A 121 -7.27 8.73 13.94
C GLY A 121 -7.92 8.01 15.12
N PRO A 122 -8.15 6.70 15.01
CA PRO A 122 -8.93 5.94 15.97
C PRO A 122 -8.12 5.51 17.21
N LEU A 123 -6.80 5.63 17.18
CA LEU A 123 -5.92 5.16 18.24
C LEU A 123 -5.77 6.22 19.36
N PRO A 124 -5.28 5.82 20.56
CA PRO A 124 -5.09 6.74 21.67
C PRO A 124 -4.27 7.98 21.28
N GLY A 125 -4.74 9.16 21.71
CA GLY A 125 -4.14 10.44 21.33
C GLY A 125 -4.55 10.95 19.94
N GLY A 126 -5.51 10.28 19.28
CA GLY A 126 -5.98 10.67 17.95
C GLY A 126 -5.02 10.30 16.82
N LEU A 127 -4.10 9.38 17.09
CA LEU A 127 -3.14 8.89 16.10
C LEU A 127 -3.87 8.07 15.03
N ASP A 128 -3.46 8.26 13.78
CA ASP A 128 -3.89 7.40 12.68
C ASP A 128 -3.34 5.99 12.83
N ASN A 129 -3.96 5.03 12.16
CA ASN A 129 -3.48 3.66 12.10
C ASN A 129 -2.14 3.56 11.37
N LEU A 130 -1.36 2.54 11.75
CA LEU A 130 -0.25 2.06 10.96
C LEU A 130 -0.73 0.99 9.97
N ALA A 131 -0.06 0.89 8.82
CA ALA A 131 -0.40 -0.09 7.79
C ALA A 131 0.07 -1.50 8.17
N ALA A 132 -0.67 -2.52 7.75
CA ALA A 132 -0.21 -3.91 7.89
C ALA A 132 0.99 -4.16 6.96
N ALA A 133 1.99 -4.89 7.46
CA ALA A 133 3.20 -5.20 6.69
C ALA A 133 2.97 -6.20 5.53
N VAL A 134 1.78 -6.79 5.43
CA VAL A 134 1.44 -7.86 4.46
C VAL A 134 0.32 -7.48 3.50
N GLY A 135 -0.16 -6.23 3.53
CA GLY A 135 -1.34 -5.80 2.77
C GLY A 135 -1.11 -5.66 1.26
N ALA A 136 0.12 -5.40 0.83
CA ALA A 136 0.44 -5.14 -0.58
C ALA A 136 1.68 -5.95 -1.06
N PRO A 137 1.63 -7.29 -1.07
CA PRO A 137 2.73 -8.09 -1.57
C PRO A 137 2.90 -7.92 -3.09
N VAL A 138 4.15 -7.81 -3.53
CA VAL A 138 4.52 -7.65 -4.94
C VAL A 138 5.81 -8.39 -5.26
N ARG A 139 6.14 -8.46 -6.55
CA ARG A 139 7.50 -8.79 -6.99
C ARG A 139 8.13 -7.65 -7.76
N LEU A 140 9.42 -7.44 -7.54
CA LEU A 140 10.28 -6.60 -8.36
C LEU A 140 11.33 -7.50 -9.00
N ASN A 141 11.28 -7.63 -10.33
CA ASN A 141 12.17 -8.51 -11.09
C ASN A 141 12.26 -9.94 -10.49
N GLY A 142 11.10 -10.48 -10.08
CA GLY A 142 10.96 -11.80 -9.48
C GLY A 142 11.19 -11.88 -7.96
N GLN A 143 11.75 -10.85 -7.32
CA GLN A 143 12.02 -10.83 -5.89
C GLN A 143 10.81 -10.29 -5.11
N LYS A 144 10.38 -11.01 -4.07
CA LYS A 144 9.24 -10.62 -3.23
C LYS A 144 9.55 -9.36 -2.43
N ALA A 145 8.59 -8.45 -2.36
CA ALA A 145 8.60 -7.27 -1.52
C ALA A 145 7.18 -6.93 -1.04
N TYR A 146 7.07 -5.92 -0.16
CA TYR A 146 5.80 -5.45 0.36
C TYR A 146 5.68 -3.94 0.18
N GLY A 147 4.58 -3.48 -0.42
CA GLY A 147 4.17 -2.08 -0.39
C GLY A 147 3.44 -1.73 0.90
N VAL A 148 2.98 -0.48 0.98
CA VAL A 148 2.22 0.07 2.11
C VAL A 148 0.76 0.18 1.70
N PHE A 149 -0.06 -0.77 2.16
CA PHE A 149 -1.51 -0.74 1.94
C PHE A 149 -2.17 0.17 2.98
N ILE A 150 -2.65 1.34 2.53
CA ILE A 150 -3.35 2.34 3.34
C ILE A 150 -4.84 2.06 3.26
N ALA A 151 -5.41 1.51 4.33
CA ALA A 151 -6.85 1.47 4.54
C ALA A 151 -7.34 2.81 5.12
N PRO A 152 -8.64 3.12 5.09
CA PRO A 152 -9.16 4.29 5.79
C PRO A 152 -8.67 4.36 7.24
N TYR A 153 -8.40 5.58 7.68
CA TYR A 153 -7.80 5.96 8.95
C TYR A 153 -6.32 5.59 9.12
N THR A 154 -5.60 5.25 8.06
CA THR A 154 -4.16 4.95 8.08
C THR A 154 -3.38 6.12 7.50
N GLY A 155 -2.31 6.56 8.18
CA GLY A 155 -1.59 7.76 7.75
C GLY A 155 -0.16 7.80 8.28
N TYR A 156 0.74 8.36 7.46
CA TYR A 156 2.11 8.65 7.89
C TYR A 156 2.46 10.11 7.65
N ARG A 157 3.31 10.66 8.52
CA ARG A 157 3.67 12.07 8.49
C ARG A 157 5.07 12.34 9.02
N ASN A 158 5.67 13.44 8.55
CA ASN A 158 6.80 14.12 9.16
C ASN A 158 6.60 15.65 9.10
N ASN A 159 6.33 16.26 10.25
CA ASN A 159 6.08 17.70 10.38
C ASN A 159 7.34 18.55 10.50
N ASN A 160 8.52 17.94 10.64
CA ASN A 160 9.78 18.64 10.86
C ASN A 160 10.83 18.15 9.87
N ALA A 161 10.45 18.10 8.59
CA ALA A 161 11.34 17.64 7.54
C ALA A 161 12.41 18.69 7.21
N ASN A 162 13.56 18.20 6.74
CA ASN A 162 14.73 18.97 6.42
C ASN A 162 14.93 19.02 4.90
N GLY A 163 14.99 20.23 4.35
CA GLY A 163 15.36 20.47 2.94
C GLY A 163 14.24 20.30 1.92
N THR A 164 13.04 19.95 2.36
CA THR A 164 11.81 20.07 1.57
C THR A 164 11.54 21.53 1.18
N ALA A 165 10.94 21.75 0.02
CA ALA A 165 10.67 23.09 -0.48
C ALA A 165 9.64 23.81 0.41
N THR A 166 9.87 25.10 0.66
CA THR A 166 8.93 25.97 1.40
C THR A 166 8.63 27.24 0.60
N GLY A 167 7.53 27.92 0.93
CA GLY A 167 7.03 29.07 0.18
C GLY A 167 6.82 28.71 -1.29
N ASP A 168 7.42 29.51 -2.17
CA ASP A 168 7.34 29.33 -3.63
C ASP A 168 8.56 28.60 -4.23
N GLN A 169 9.39 27.97 -3.39
CA GLN A 169 10.56 27.21 -3.87
C GLN A 169 10.12 26.06 -4.80
N PRO A 170 10.90 25.76 -5.84
CA PRO A 170 10.59 24.67 -6.76
C PRO A 170 10.82 23.28 -6.15
N GLN A 171 9.95 22.34 -6.47
CA GLN A 171 10.09 20.92 -6.13
C GLN A 171 9.49 20.02 -7.22
N GLY A 172 9.89 18.75 -7.21
CA GLY A 172 9.20 17.68 -7.92
C GLY A 172 9.00 16.46 -7.03
N LEU A 173 7.93 15.73 -7.31
CA LEU A 173 7.42 14.61 -6.56
C LEU A 173 7.18 13.46 -7.54
N TYR A 174 7.51 12.23 -7.16
CA TYR A 174 6.89 11.06 -7.78
C TYR A 174 6.47 10.04 -6.73
N ALA A 175 5.47 9.24 -7.05
CA ALA A 175 5.11 8.04 -6.32
C ALA A 175 4.67 6.93 -7.28
N ILE A 176 4.82 5.68 -6.84
CA ILE A 176 4.17 4.53 -7.46
C ILE A 176 3.01 4.09 -6.58
N PHE A 177 1.81 4.11 -7.18
CA PHE A 177 0.58 3.69 -6.53
C PHE A 177 -0.02 2.42 -7.14
N ASP A 178 -0.93 1.79 -6.40
CA ASP A 178 -1.86 0.82 -6.96
C ASP A 178 -3.05 1.53 -7.61
N GLY A 179 -3.13 1.50 -8.93
CA GLY A 179 -4.20 2.20 -9.65
C GLY A 179 -5.60 1.62 -9.47
N THR A 180 -5.72 0.49 -8.77
CA THR A 180 -7.00 -0.18 -8.48
C THR A 180 -7.42 -0.08 -7.02
N HIS A 181 -6.58 0.51 -6.16
CA HIS A 181 -6.88 0.72 -4.75
C HIS A 181 -6.98 2.23 -4.48
N TYR A 182 -8.22 2.71 -4.38
CA TYR A 182 -8.56 4.13 -4.18
C TYR A 182 -10.01 4.27 -3.70
N ASN A 183 -10.43 5.46 -3.27
CA ASN A 183 -11.84 5.81 -3.07
C ASN A 183 -12.07 7.31 -3.39
N THR A 184 -13.25 7.85 -3.02
CA THR A 184 -13.64 9.26 -3.19
C THR A 184 -13.52 10.07 -1.89
N ALA A 185 -12.91 9.52 -0.85
CA ALA A 185 -12.77 10.21 0.42
C ALA A 185 -11.45 10.98 0.47
N CYS A 186 -11.41 12.06 1.25
CA CYS A 186 -10.21 12.87 1.41
C CYS A 186 -9.26 12.28 2.48
N CYS A 187 -7.95 12.29 2.24
CA CYS A 187 -7.29 12.38 0.91
C CYS A 187 -6.14 11.37 0.83
N PHE A 188 -5.90 10.75 -0.33
CA PHE A 188 -4.81 9.79 -0.50
C PHE A 188 -3.63 10.49 -1.17
N ASP A 189 -2.86 11.20 -0.35
CA ASP A 189 -1.81 12.08 -0.84
C ASP A 189 -0.41 11.56 -0.54
N TYR A 190 0.57 12.01 -1.31
CA TYR A 190 1.99 11.94 -0.99
C TYR A 190 2.70 13.22 -1.43
N GLY A 191 3.29 13.95 -0.48
CA GLY A 191 4.06 15.15 -0.80
C GLY A 191 4.10 16.19 0.31
N ASN A 192 4.19 17.45 -0.11
CA ASN A 192 4.41 18.61 0.75
C ASN A 192 3.12 19.07 1.41
N ALA A 193 3.18 19.35 2.71
CA ALA A 193 2.02 19.79 3.48
C ALA A 193 2.40 20.74 4.62
N GLU A 194 1.38 21.14 5.38
CA GLU A 194 1.49 21.97 6.57
C GLU A 194 2.24 21.29 7.70
N THR A 195 2.97 22.08 8.47
CA THR A 195 3.80 21.59 9.59
C THR A 195 3.02 21.40 10.88
N ASN A 196 1.81 21.92 10.96
CA ASN A 196 0.96 21.88 12.15
C ASN A 196 -0.22 20.88 12.04
N SER A 197 -0.32 20.14 10.93
CA SER A 197 -1.45 19.25 10.63
C SER A 197 -2.81 19.95 10.57
N MET A 198 -2.84 21.24 10.23
CA MET A 198 -4.05 22.03 10.05
C MET A 198 -4.13 22.52 8.61
N ASP A 199 -5.34 22.73 8.11
CA ASP A 199 -5.55 23.56 6.92
C ASP A 199 -5.11 25.00 7.25
N THR A 200 -4.11 25.49 6.53
CA THR A 200 -3.60 26.87 6.67
C THR A 200 -3.87 27.73 5.44
N GLY A 201 -4.66 27.19 4.50
CA GLY A 201 -5.21 27.88 3.35
C GLY A 201 -4.53 27.55 2.02
N ASN A 202 -5.16 28.01 0.94
CA ASN A 202 -4.72 27.83 -0.45
C ASN A 202 -3.21 28.00 -0.64
N GLY A 203 -2.57 27.01 -1.27
CA GLY A 203 -1.16 27.05 -1.64
C GLY A 203 -0.19 26.58 -0.54
N HIS A 204 -0.69 26.14 0.62
CA HIS A 204 0.14 25.62 1.72
C HIS A 204 0.50 24.12 1.57
N MET A 205 -0.17 23.40 0.67
CA MET A 205 0.22 22.07 0.23
C MET A 205 0.76 22.06 -1.20
N GLU A 206 1.54 21.03 -1.50
CA GLU A 206 1.74 20.55 -2.87
C GLU A 206 2.07 19.07 -2.80
N ALA A 207 1.06 18.23 -2.99
CA ALA A 207 1.14 16.78 -2.89
C ALA A 207 0.52 16.09 -4.11
N ILE A 208 0.98 14.89 -4.42
CA ILE A 208 0.32 14.03 -5.41
C ILE A 208 -0.92 13.43 -4.75
N TYR A 209 -2.09 13.62 -5.35
CA TYR A 209 -3.32 12.92 -5.00
C TYR A 209 -3.59 11.79 -5.99
N PHE A 210 -4.11 10.65 -5.52
CA PHE A 210 -4.65 9.60 -6.40
C PHE A 210 -6.00 9.05 -5.92
N GLY A 211 -7.03 9.18 -6.75
CA GLY A 211 -8.39 8.71 -6.44
C GLY A 211 -9.47 9.37 -7.29
N THR A 212 -10.72 9.35 -6.82
CA THR A 212 -11.89 9.86 -7.55
C THR A 212 -12.40 11.22 -7.06
N GLY A 213 -11.54 11.97 -6.37
CA GLY A 213 -11.84 13.25 -5.72
C GLY A 213 -12.17 13.10 -4.24
N ASP A 214 -12.66 14.17 -3.63
CA ASP A 214 -13.00 14.30 -2.21
C ASP A 214 -14.53 14.29 -1.95
N GLY A 215 -15.32 14.04 -2.98
CA GLY A 215 -16.79 14.08 -2.94
C GLY A 215 -17.40 15.46 -3.19
N SER A 216 -16.60 16.51 -3.35
CA SER A 216 -17.09 17.87 -3.67
C SER A 216 -17.62 18.01 -5.11
N GLY A 217 -17.28 17.06 -6.00
CA GLY A 217 -17.54 17.16 -7.44
C GLY A 217 -16.62 18.16 -8.16
N ARG A 218 -15.59 18.65 -7.48
CA ARG A 218 -14.50 19.48 -8.04
C ARG A 218 -13.22 18.65 -8.14
N GLY A 219 -12.20 19.17 -8.81
CA GLY A 219 -10.98 18.41 -9.05
C GLY A 219 -11.28 17.10 -9.77
N THR A 220 -11.79 17.17 -11.00
CA THR A 220 -12.14 15.97 -11.77
C THR A 220 -11.41 15.96 -13.11
N GLY A 221 -11.10 14.78 -13.62
CA GLY A 221 -10.58 14.58 -14.97
C GLY A 221 -11.66 14.11 -15.94
N ALA A 222 -11.25 13.48 -17.03
CA ALA A 222 -12.13 12.76 -17.93
C ALA A 222 -12.54 11.40 -17.35
N GLY A 223 -13.76 10.95 -17.69
CA GLY A 223 -14.29 9.65 -17.26
C GLY A 223 -14.74 9.64 -15.80
N SER A 224 -14.65 8.48 -15.15
CA SER A 224 -15.09 8.28 -13.75
C SER A 224 -13.94 8.21 -12.75
N GLY A 225 -12.71 8.45 -13.21
CA GLY A 225 -11.49 8.28 -12.41
C GLY A 225 -11.14 6.81 -12.18
N PRO A 226 -10.07 6.54 -11.42
CA PRO A 226 -9.31 7.51 -10.63
C PRO A 226 -8.41 8.40 -11.51
N TRP A 227 -7.97 9.51 -10.94
CA TRP A 227 -7.10 10.51 -11.57
C TRP A 227 -5.84 10.75 -10.75
N ILE A 228 -4.80 11.25 -11.40
CA ILE A 228 -3.63 11.82 -10.72
C ILE A 228 -3.84 13.32 -10.65
N MET A 229 -3.90 13.87 -9.45
CA MET A 229 -4.10 15.31 -9.23
C MET A 229 -3.00 15.87 -8.35
N ALA A 230 -2.95 17.20 -8.24
CA ALA A 230 -2.22 17.86 -7.17
C ALA A 230 -3.19 18.32 -6.09
N ASP A 231 -2.91 17.97 -4.83
CA ASP A 231 -3.50 18.68 -3.70
C ASP A 231 -2.66 19.93 -3.43
N LEU A 232 -3.31 21.10 -3.54
CA LEU A 232 -2.71 22.41 -3.30
C LEU A 232 -3.32 23.11 -2.06
N GLU A 233 -3.97 22.35 -1.18
CA GLU A 233 -4.83 22.76 -0.06
C GLU A 233 -6.13 23.45 -0.54
N ASN A 234 -7.25 23.13 0.10
CA ASN A 234 -8.60 23.61 -0.23
C ASN A 234 -9.04 23.33 -1.68
N GLY A 235 -8.37 22.38 -2.34
CA GLY A 235 -8.68 21.97 -3.70
C GLY A 235 -7.74 20.89 -4.23
N LEU A 236 -8.35 19.84 -4.78
CA LEU A 236 -7.67 18.90 -5.66
C LEU A 236 -7.71 19.44 -7.10
N PHE A 237 -6.57 19.48 -7.76
CA PHE A 237 -6.44 20.06 -9.10
C PHE A 237 -5.99 19.01 -10.11
N SER A 238 -6.84 18.75 -11.11
CA SER A 238 -6.51 18.00 -12.32
C SER A 238 -5.90 18.89 -13.42
N GLY A 239 -5.88 20.21 -13.21
CA GLY A 239 -5.31 21.21 -14.12
C GLY A 239 -5.62 22.64 -13.66
N PHE A 240 -5.59 23.62 -14.57
CA PHE A 240 -5.81 25.03 -14.22
C PHE A 240 -7.20 25.33 -13.64
N SER A 241 -8.24 24.69 -14.20
CA SER A 241 -9.62 24.84 -13.73
C SER A 241 -9.79 24.10 -12.40
N PRO A 242 -10.40 24.72 -11.38
CA PRO A 242 -10.64 24.07 -10.09
C PRO A 242 -11.74 23.00 -10.15
N ILE A 243 -12.48 22.89 -11.26
CA ILE A 243 -13.64 21.99 -11.35
C ILE A 243 -13.30 20.73 -12.15
N ASN A 244 -12.89 20.91 -13.41
CA ASN A 244 -12.65 19.82 -14.33
C ASN A 244 -11.54 20.17 -15.33
N ASN A 245 -10.65 19.22 -15.57
CA ASN A 245 -9.71 19.22 -16.69
C ASN A 245 -9.91 17.95 -17.52
N PRO A 246 -10.56 18.00 -18.69
CA PRO A 246 -10.81 16.81 -19.51
C PRO A 246 -9.52 16.21 -20.12
N ALA A 247 -8.39 16.93 -20.05
CA ALA A 247 -7.09 16.39 -20.47
C ALA A 247 -6.45 15.46 -19.44
N ASP A 248 -6.95 15.44 -18.20
CA ASP A 248 -6.50 14.50 -17.17
C ASP A 248 -7.28 13.18 -17.27
N PRO A 249 -6.68 12.10 -17.79
CA PRO A 249 -7.40 10.90 -18.13
C PRO A 249 -7.70 10.03 -16.91
N THR A 250 -8.76 9.22 -16.98
CA THR A 250 -8.95 8.10 -16.06
C THR A 250 -7.75 7.14 -16.17
N ILE A 251 -7.14 6.80 -15.03
CA ILE A 251 -6.03 5.86 -14.94
C ILE A 251 -6.54 4.43 -14.77
N SER A 252 -6.02 3.51 -15.55
CA SER A 252 -6.45 2.10 -15.56
C SER A 252 -5.31 1.08 -15.39
N PHE A 253 -4.12 1.55 -15.00
CA PHE A 253 -2.97 0.68 -14.75
C PHE A 253 -3.00 0.11 -13.33
N ARG A 254 -2.52 -1.12 -13.14
CA ARG A 254 -2.37 -1.71 -11.80
C ARG A 254 -1.26 -1.05 -10.99
N PHE A 255 -0.17 -0.66 -11.64
CA PHE A 255 0.90 0.11 -11.03
C PHE A 255 1.04 1.43 -11.78
N VAL A 256 0.86 2.54 -11.07
CA VAL A 256 0.79 3.88 -11.65
C VAL A 256 2.02 4.65 -11.19
N THR A 257 2.82 5.16 -12.14
CA THR A 257 3.77 6.22 -11.82
C THR A 257 3.04 7.55 -11.88
N ALA A 258 2.98 8.25 -10.77
CA ALA A 258 2.39 9.58 -10.65
C ALA A 258 3.45 10.62 -10.35
N VAL A 259 3.40 11.76 -11.03
CA VAL A 259 4.38 12.84 -10.93
C VAL A 259 3.66 14.18 -10.83
N VAL A 260 4.03 14.97 -9.82
CA VAL A 260 3.67 16.39 -9.68
C VAL A 260 4.93 17.19 -9.48
N LYS A 261 5.05 18.33 -10.14
CA LYS A 261 6.15 19.27 -9.93
C LYS A 261 5.67 20.70 -10.03
N GLY A 262 6.32 21.58 -9.30
CA GLY A 262 5.92 22.96 -9.14
C GLY A 262 7.12 23.90 -9.00
N GLU A 263 7.00 25.08 -9.59
CA GLU A 263 7.92 26.21 -9.48
C GLU A 263 7.09 27.53 -9.52
N PRO A 264 7.71 28.72 -9.39
CA PRO A 264 6.98 29.98 -9.39
C PRO A 264 6.04 30.12 -10.59
N ASN A 265 4.74 30.19 -10.31
CA ASN A 265 3.64 30.25 -11.27
C ASN A 265 3.65 29.20 -12.39
N GLN A 266 4.25 28.02 -12.18
CA GLN A 266 4.28 26.93 -13.16
C GLN A 266 4.24 25.57 -12.44
N TRP A 267 3.42 24.64 -12.93
CA TRP A 267 3.35 23.28 -12.39
C TRP A 267 2.90 22.29 -13.45
N ALA A 268 3.06 21.00 -13.17
CA ALA A 268 2.69 19.93 -14.09
C ALA A 268 2.20 18.67 -13.37
N ILE A 269 1.35 17.92 -14.07
CA ILE A 269 0.94 16.56 -13.75
C ILE A 269 1.41 15.66 -14.88
N ARG A 270 2.13 14.60 -14.53
CA ARG A 270 2.51 13.54 -15.48
C ARG A 270 2.19 12.17 -14.89
N GLY A 271 1.85 11.23 -15.76
CA GLY A 271 1.50 9.88 -15.35
C GLY A 271 1.82 8.82 -16.39
N GLY A 272 1.97 7.58 -15.94
CA GLY A 272 2.23 6.43 -16.80
C GLY A 272 2.10 5.10 -16.09
N ASP A 273 2.17 4.02 -16.85
CA ASP A 273 2.23 2.65 -16.33
C ASP A 273 3.62 2.39 -15.74
N ALA A 274 3.70 2.05 -14.46
CA ALA A 274 5.00 1.75 -13.82
C ALA A 274 5.64 0.44 -14.30
N THR A 275 4.91 -0.36 -15.10
CA THR A 275 5.40 -1.64 -15.63
C THR A 275 5.85 -1.56 -17.09
N SER A 276 5.50 -0.49 -17.82
CA SER A 276 5.83 -0.34 -19.23
C SER A 276 5.76 1.12 -19.73
N GLY A 277 6.40 1.41 -20.87
CA GLY A 277 6.20 2.69 -21.58
C GLY A 277 6.81 3.93 -20.91
N THR A 278 6.29 5.09 -21.30
CA THR A 278 6.79 6.43 -20.92
C THR A 278 5.74 7.23 -20.15
N LEU A 279 6.14 8.34 -19.53
CA LEU A 279 5.22 9.31 -18.93
C LEU A 279 4.53 10.16 -19.99
N SER A 280 3.24 10.40 -19.80
CA SER A 280 2.43 11.38 -20.51
C SER A 280 2.20 12.60 -19.62
N THR A 281 2.11 13.80 -20.22
CA THR A 281 1.80 15.03 -19.49
C THR A 281 0.31 15.34 -19.60
N PHE A 282 -0.38 15.37 -18.47
CA PHE A 282 -1.83 15.63 -18.38
C PHE A 282 -2.13 17.11 -18.12
N TYR A 283 -1.19 17.78 -17.46
CA TYR A 283 -1.20 19.21 -17.27
C TYR A 283 0.23 19.77 -17.25
N SER A 284 0.43 20.93 -17.85
CA SER A 284 1.62 21.75 -17.68
C SER A 284 1.26 23.20 -17.96
N GLY A 285 1.40 24.06 -16.96
CA GLY A 285 1.04 25.47 -17.09
C GLY A 285 1.00 26.22 -15.78
N GLN A 286 0.36 27.38 -15.82
CA GLN A 286 0.32 28.32 -14.70
C GLN A 286 -0.49 27.82 -13.50
N ARG A 287 -0.21 28.37 -12.31
CA ARG A 287 -0.97 28.06 -11.10
C ARG A 287 -2.44 28.50 -11.22
N PRO A 288 -3.38 27.81 -10.55
CA PRO A 288 -4.75 28.30 -10.40
C PRO A 288 -4.78 29.68 -9.71
N ALA A 289 -5.84 30.46 -9.94
CA ALA A 289 -6.05 31.75 -9.29
C ALA A 289 -6.52 31.57 -7.82
N ASN A 290 -6.59 32.69 -7.07
CA ASN A 290 -7.11 32.75 -5.68
C ASN A 290 -6.18 32.19 -4.59
N GLY A 291 -4.89 32.54 -4.61
CA GLY A 291 -3.98 32.24 -3.49
C GLY A 291 -2.97 31.11 -3.76
N TYR A 292 -3.05 30.43 -4.90
CA TYR A 292 -2.06 29.40 -5.30
C TYR A 292 -0.82 29.98 -6.02
N ASN A 293 -0.66 31.31 -6.01
CA ASN A 293 0.52 31.97 -6.57
C ASN A 293 0.80 33.33 -5.88
N PRO A 294 1.99 33.54 -5.29
CA PRO A 294 3.00 32.50 -5.03
C PRO A 294 2.45 31.39 -4.12
N MET A 295 3.05 30.20 -4.17
CA MET A 295 2.75 29.14 -3.19
C MET A 295 3.29 29.50 -1.81
N SER A 296 2.76 28.84 -0.78
CA SER A 296 3.10 29.01 0.64
C SER A 296 3.43 27.67 1.31
N LYS A 297 4.04 26.73 0.56
CA LYS A 297 4.39 25.38 1.03
C LYS A 297 5.11 25.42 2.37
N GLU A 298 4.78 24.52 3.30
CA GLU A 298 5.40 24.53 4.64
C GLU A 298 6.49 23.48 4.82
N GLY A 299 6.57 22.48 3.95
CA GLY A 299 7.67 21.53 3.90
C GLY A 299 7.47 20.28 4.77
N ALA A 300 6.33 20.07 5.40
CA ALA A 300 6.03 18.75 5.99
C ALA A 300 5.87 17.70 4.90
N ILE A 301 5.87 16.43 5.30
CA ILE A 301 5.63 15.30 4.40
C ILE A 301 4.46 14.49 4.91
N ILE A 302 3.48 14.21 4.04
CA ILE A 302 2.34 13.33 4.32
C ILE A 302 2.32 12.13 3.38
N LEU A 303 1.70 11.04 3.85
CA LEU A 303 1.36 9.87 3.06
C LEU A 303 0.02 9.27 3.51
N GLY A 304 -0.92 9.16 2.57
CA GLY A 304 -2.20 8.46 2.74
C GLY A 304 -3.31 9.29 3.39
N ILE A 305 -3.05 10.56 3.66
CA ILE A 305 -3.94 11.53 4.34
C ILE A 305 -3.82 12.89 3.65
N GLY A 306 -4.74 13.81 3.93
CA GLY A 306 -4.63 15.23 3.58
C GLY A 306 -3.76 16.04 4.56
N GLY A 307 -3.47 17.30 4.22
CA GLY A 307 -2.66 18.23 5.02
C GLY A 307 -3.22 18.49 6.41
N ASP A 308 -4.54 18.57 6.54
CA ASP A 308 -5.30 18.73 7.78
C ASP A 308 -5.63 17.41 8.53
N ASN A 309 -4.95 16.32 8.13
CA ASN A 309 -5.18 14.95 8.58
C ASN A 309 -6.51 14.32 8.14
N SER A 310 -7.17 14.84 7.09
CA SER A 310 -8.28 14.12 6.44
C SER A 310 -7.84 12.71 6.04
N ASN A 311 -8.35 11.70 6.75
CA ASN A 311 -7.77 10.36 6.79
C ASN A 311 -8.73 9.25 6.34
N ARG A 312 -9.74 9.57 5.53
CA ARG A 312 -10.75 8.58 5.10
C ARG A 312 -10.44 7.94 3.75
N ALA A 313 -9.42 8.44 3.06
CA ALA A 313 -8.98 7.88 1.80
C ALA A 313 -8.33 6.49 1.98
N GLN A 314 -8.18 5.79 0.88
CA GLN A 314 -7.46 4.52 0.83
C GLN A 314 -6.59 4.47 -0.42
N GLY A 315 -5.50 3.73 -0.35
CA GLY A 315 -4.61 3.52 -1.49
C GLY A 315 -3.40 2.67 -1.14
N THR A 316 -2.53 2.41 -2.12
CA THR A 316 -1.30 1.64 -1.86
C THR A 316 -0.10 2.42 -2.37
N PHE A 317 0.91 2.59 -1.53
CA PHE A 317 2.18 3.22 -1.88
C PHE A 317 3.30 2.17 -1.97
N TYR A 318 4.13 2.22 -3.01
CA TYR A 318 5.27 1.30 -3.17
C TYR A 318 6.61 2.00 -3.00
N GLU A 319 6.78 3.13 -3.68
CA GLU A 319 7.97 3.99 -3.60
C GLU A 319 7.62 5.41 -4.03
N GLY A 320 8.39 6.39 -3.59
CA GLY A 320 8.23 7.78 -3.98
C GLY A 320 9.29 8.69 -3.38
N VAL A 321 9.46 9.88 -3.95
CA VAL A 321 10.48 10.85 -3.54
C VAL A 321 9.93 12.27 -3.60
N MET A 322 10.61 13.16 -2.89
CA MET A 322 10.49 14.61 -3.03
C MET A 322 11.86 15.17 -3.40
N THR A 323 11.91 16.16 -4.28
CA THR A 323 13.16 16.75 -4.80
C THR A 323 13.23 18.25 -4.52
N SER A 324 14.46 18.76 -4.47
CA SER A 324 14.72 20.21 -4.52
C SER A 324 14.92 20.62 -5.98
N GLY A 325 14.22 21.66 -6.43
CA GLY A 325 14.25 22.11 -7.83
C GLY A 325 13.10 21.54 -8.66
N TYR A 326 12.91 22.08 -9.87
CA TYR A 326 11.86 21.64 -10.81
C TYR A 326 12.46 20.62 -11.79
N PRO A 327 12.14 19.32 -11.69
CA PRO A 327 12.79 18.32 -12.53
C PRO A 327 12.42 18.50 -13.99
N SER A 328 13.41 18.36 -14.87
CA SER A 328 13.15 18.32 -16.31
C SER A 328 12.40 17.05 -16.71
N ASP A 329 11.56 17.15 -17.76
CA ASP A 329 10.82 16.00 -18.27
C ASP A 329 11.74 14.83 -18.66
N SER A 330 12.95 15.12 -19.13
CA SER A 330 13.96 14.11 -19.46
C SER A 330 14.48 13.38 -18.22
N THR A 331 14.65 14.07 -17.09
CA THR A 331 15.04 13.44 -15.81
C THR A 331 13.94 12.49 -15.34
N GLU A 332 12.69 12.94 -15.35
CA GLU A 332 11.53 12.11 -14.99
C GLU A 332 11.33 10.93 -15.95
N ASN A 333 11.60 11.10 -17.25
CA ASN A 333 11.54 10.00 -18.22
C ASN A 333 12.62 8.94 -17.93
N ALA A 334 13.82 9.36 -17.50
CA ALA A 334 14.87 8.42 -17.08
C ALA A 334 14.50 7.69 -15.78
N VAL A 335 13.85 8.38 -14.83
CA VAL A 335 13.30 7.76 -13.61
C VAL A 335 12.21 6.75 -13.97
N GLN A 336 11.28 7.09 -14.86
CA GLN A 336 10.26 6.16 -15.36
C GLN A 336 10.89 4.92 -16.01
N ALA A 337 11.93 5.08 -16.83
CA ALA A 337 12.64 3.95 -17.42
C ALA A 337 13.28 3.04 -16.34
N ASN A 338 13.82 3.62 -15.27
CA ASN A 338 14.32 2.87 -14.11
C ASN A 338 13.20 2.12 -13.39
N ILE A 339 12.04 2.74 -13.20
CA ILE A 339 10.85 2.14 -12.60
C ILE A 339 10.37 0.94 -13.42
N VAL A 340 10.22 1.08 -14.73
CA VAL A 340 9.87 -0.02 -15.65
C VAL A 340 10.88 -1.16 -15.55
N ALA A 341 12.18 -0.85 -15.46
CA ALA A 341 13.23 -1.84 -15.29
C ALA A 341 13.16 -2.59 -13.93
N ALA A 342 12.50 -2.02 -12.92
CA ALA A 342 12.24 -2.68 -11.63
C ALA A 342 11.23 -3.84 -11.77
N LYS A 343 10.41 -3.83 -12.82
CA LYS A 343 9.45 -4.88 -13.18
C LYS A 343 8.52 -5.25 -12.02
N TYR A 344 7.74 -4.26 -11.58
CA TYR A 344 6.65 -4.50 -10.64
C TYR A 344 5.67 -5.53 -11.20
N VAL A 345 5.34 -6.53 -10.39
CA VAL A 345 4.35 -7.56 -10.70
C VAL A 345 3.45 -7.75 -9.50
N TYR A 346 2.15 -7.72 -9.76
CA TYR A 346 1.14 -8.18 -8.82
C TYR A 346 1.08 -9.71 -8.93
N ASP A 347 1.69 -10.39 -7.95
CA ASP A 347 1.67 -11.85 -7.89
C ASP A 347 0.54 -12.29 -6.96
N THR A 348 -0.55 -12.77 -7.57
CA THR A 348 -1.74 -13.24 -6.85
C THR A 348 -1.44 -14.38 -5.88
N SER A 349 -0.39 -15.17 -6.13
CA SER A 349 0.01 -16.27 -5.24
C SER A 349 0.54 -15.80 -3.88
N LEU A 350 0.90 -14.52 -3.76
CA LEU A 350 1.37 -13.94 -2.49
C LEU A 350 0.25 -13.44 -1.58
N MET A 351 -0.98 -13.33 -2.09
CA MET A 351 -2.10 -12.78 -1.32
C MET A 351 -2.63 -13.74 -0.27
N THR A 352 -2.49 -15.05 -0.51
CA THR A 352 -3.01 -16.10 0.36
C THR A 352 -1.90 -17.05 0.79
N SER A 353 -2.10 -17.70 1.94
CA SER A 353 -1.24 -18.77 2.44
C SER A 353 -2.05 -19.73 3.30
N GLY A 354 -1.42 -20.82 3.77
CA GLY A 354 -2.10 -21.83 4.59
C GLY A 354 -2.90 -22.84 3.76
N PRO A 355 -3.81 -23.60 4.39
CA PRO A 355 -4.63 -24.58 3.71
C PRO A 355 -5.47 -23.96 2.59
N ALA A 356 -5.27 -24.45 1.36
CA ALA A 356 -5.94 -23.94 0.17
C ALA A 356 -7.46 -24.07 0.24
N LEU A 357 -8.16 -23.11 -0.36
CA LEU A 357 -9.60 -23.14 -0.59
C LEU A 357 -9.89 -23.33 -2.08
N THR A 358 -11.02 -23.99 -2.38
CA THR A 358 -11.46 -24.26 -3.75
C THR A 358 -12.73 -23.48 -4.04
N THR A 359 -12.71 -22.60 -5.04
CA THR A 359 -13.91 -21.89 -5.51
C THR A 359 -15.01 -22.89 -5.90
N GLY A 360 -16.24 -22.62 -5.45
CA GLY A 360 -17.41 -23.47 -5.64
C GLY A 360 -17.60 -24.57 -4.59
N SER A 361 -16.64 -24.76 -3.67
CA SER A 361 -16.82 -25.71 -2.56
C SER A 361 -17.72 -25.13 -1.45
N SER A 362 -18.53 -25.99 -0.83
CA SER A 362 -19.24 -25.69 0.42
C SER A 362 -18.36 -26.08 1.61
N ILE A 363 -18.10 -25.13 2.52
CA ILE A 363 -17.23 -25.31 3.68
C ILE A 363 -17.91 -24.93 4.99
N SER A 364 -17.41 -25.48 6.10
CA SER A 364 -17.69 -25.00 7.45
C SER A 364 -16.39 -24.63 8.17
N LEU A 365 -16.48 -23.68 9.10
CA LEU A 365 -15.32 -23.03 9.73
C LEU A 365 -15.39 -23.20 11.24
N ARG A 366 -14.61 -24.12 11.79
CA ARG A 366 -14.62 -24.45 13.23
C ARG A 366 -13.65 -23.56 13.99
N ALA A 367 -14.10 -22.97 15.10
CA ALA A 367 -13.22 -22.22 16.01
C ALA A 367 -12.15 -23.14 16.64
N THR A 368 -10.97 -22.58 16.91
CA THR A 368 -9.84 -23.32 17.51
C THR A 368 -9.57 -22.95 18.96
N THR A 369 -10.12 -21.83 19.46
CA THR A 369 -10.00 -21.43 20.86
C THR A 369 -10.53 -22.50 21.80
N SER A 370 -9.77 -22.77 22.88
CA SER A 370 -9.99 -23.88 23.81
C SER A 370 -11.39 -23.94 24.43
N CYS A 371 -12.04 -22.80 24.67
CA CYS A 371 -13.37 -22.73 25.26
C CYS A 371 -14.50 -23.17 24.30
N CYS A 372 -14.24 -23.23 23.00
CA CYS A 372 -15.29 -23.27 21.99
C CYS A 372 -14.97 -24.13 20.75
N THR A 373 -14.14 -25.16 20.90
CA THR A 373 -13.71 -26.04 19.78
C THR A 373 -14.82 -26.87 19.13
N ASN A 374 -16.05 -26.81 19.65
CA ASN A 374 -17.26 -27.41 19.06
C ASN A 374 -18.16 -26.38 18.36
N ARG A 375 -17.70 -25.12 18.22
CA ARG A 375 -18.42 -24.04 17.58
C ARG A 375 -17.93 -23.76 16.17
N TYR A 376 -18.84 -23.35 15.30
CA TYR A 376 -18.59 -23.02 13.91
C TYR A 376 -19.09 -21.62 13.58
N ILE A 377 -18.43 -20.94 12.65
CA ILE A 377 -18.95 -19.69 12.06
C ILE A 377 -20.30 -20.00 11.40
N ALA A 378 -21.33 -19.34 11.88
CA ALA A 378 -22.71 -19.41 11.45
C ALA A 378 -23.32 -17.99 11.45
N HIS A 379 -24.62 -17.87 11.27
CA HIS A 379 -25.31 -16.59 11.45
C HIS A 379 -26.72 -16.74 12.03
N THR A 380 -27.25 -15.65 12.56
CA THR A 380 -28.65 -15.50 12.97
C THR A 380 -29.19 -14.19 12.40
N GLY A 381 -30.16 -14.28 11.48
CA GLY A 381 -30.47 -13.15 10.61
C GLY A 381 -29.21 -12.72 9.86
N ALA A 382 -28.91 -11.42 9.85
CA ALA A 382 -27.70 -10.90 9.23
C ALA A 382 -26.44 -11.01 10.11
N THR A 383 -26.55 -11.29 11.41
CA THR A 383 -25.38 -11.25 12.31
C THR A 383 -24.57 -12.54 12.23
N VAL A 384 -23.29 -12.45 11.86
CA VAL A 384 -22.36 -13.58 11.92
C VAL A 384 -21.97 -13.84 13.38
N ASN A 385 -21.99 -15.10 13.78
CA ASN A 385 -21.68 -15.56 15.12
C ASN A 385 -21.05 -16.95 15.10
N THR A 386 -20.65 -17.46 16.25
CA THR A 386 -20.27 -18.87 16.39
C THR A 386 -21.39 -19.63 17.09
N GLN A 387 -21.70 -20.84 16.64
CA GLN A 387 -22.73 -21.71 17.23
C GLN A 387 -22.25 -23.16 17.32
N VAL A 388 -22.81 -23.94 18.25
CA VAL A 388 -22.53 -25.39 18.33
C VAL A 388 -23.28 -26.08 17.20
N VAL A 389 -22.55 -26.68 16.26
CA VAL A 389 -23.12 -27.37 15.10
C VAL A 389 -22.60 -28.80 15.03
N SER A 390 -23.49 -29.74 14.76
CA SER A 390 -23.17 -31.17 14.67
C SER A 390 -24.06 -31.87 13.65
N SER A 391 -23.83 -33.16 13.43
CA SER A 391 -24.67 -33.98 12.57
C SER A 391 -26.13 -34.09 13.05
N SER A 392 -26.43 -33.83 14.32
CA SER A 392 -27.79 -33.81 14.86
C SER A 392 -28.45 -32.43 14.87
N SER A 393 -27.73 -31.37 14.49
CA SER A 393 -28.30 -30.03 14.35
C SER A 393 -29.37 -29.99 13.24
N SER A 394 -30.29 -29.03 13.33
CA SER A 394 -31.33 -28.83 12.31
C SER A 394 -30.71 -28.53 10.94
N THR A 395 -31.42 -28.87 9.86
CA THR A 395 -31.00 -28.56 8.50
C THR A 395 -30.75 -27.07 8.31
N ALA A 396 -31.60 -26.21 8.88
CA ALA A 396 -31.43 -24.76 8.81
C ALA A 396 -30.11 -24.30 9.45
N LEU A 397 -29.77 -24.79 10.66
CA LEU A 397 -28.52 -24.43 11.31
C LEU A 397 -27.30 -24.96 10.56
N LYS A 398 -27.40 -26.15 9.96
CA LYS A 398 -26.34 -26.69 9.10
C LYS A 398 -26.10 -25.81 7.88
N GLN A 399 -27.15 -25.32 7.23
CA GLN A 399 -27.04 -24.40 6.09
C GLN A 399 -26.48 -23.03 6.52
N GLN A 400 -26.91 -22.49 7.66
CA GLN A 400 -26.39 -21.24 8.24
C GLN A 400 -24.90 -21.33 8.63
N ALA A 401 -24.38 -22.54 8.85
CA ALA A 401 -22.98 -22.82 9.16
C ALA A 401 -22.17 -23.35 7.96
N SER A 402 -22.78 -23.35 6.77
CA SER A 402 -22.14 -23.70 5.50
C SER A 402 -21.99 -22.48 4.62
N TRP A 403 -20.81 -22.35 4.00
CA TRP A 403 -20.46 -21.21 3.16
C TRP A 403 -19.93 -21.72 1.83
N THR A 404 -20.50 -21.24 0.73
CA THR A 404 -19.95 -21.48 -0.61
C THR A 404 -18.79 -20.51 -0.85
N VAL A 405 -17.60 -21.06 -1.08
CA VAL A 405 -16.40 -20.26 -1.40
C VAL A 405 -16.53 -19.71 -2.81
N ARG A 406 -16.46 -18.39 -2.97
CA ARG A 406 -16.44 -17.68 -4.26
C ARG A 406 -15.10 -16.97 -4.46
N THR A 407 -14.75 -16.74 -5.72
CA THR A 407 -13.68 -15.79 -6.06
C THR A 407 -13.98 -14.45 -5.38
N GLY A 408 -12.97 -13.83 -4.79
CA GLY A 408 -13.13 -12.58 -4.05
C GLY A 408 -13.72 -11.47 -4.92
N LEU A 409 -14.78 -10.83 -4.42
CA LEU A 409 -15.53 -9.82 -5.16
C LEU A 409 -14.70 -8.56 -5.46
N GLY A 410 -13.89 -8.12 -4.49
CA GLY A 410 -12.99 -6.96 -4.60
C GLY A 410 -11.59 -7.32 -5.08
N ASN A 411 -11.18 -8.59 -4.95
CA ASN A 411 -9.89 -9.07 -5.43
C ASN A 411 -9.91 -10.57 -5.75
N SER A 412 -9.64 -10.92 -7.00
CA SER A 412 -9.69 -12.30 -7.50
C SER A 412 -8.58 -13.23 -6.97
N ALA A 413 -7.56 -12.69 -6.32
CA ALA A 413 -6.54 -13.47 -5.62
C ALA A 413 -6.99 -13.96 -4.23
N CYS A 414 -8.12 -13.45 -3.74
CA CYS A 414 -8.70 -13.75 -2.45
C CYS A 414 -10.10 -14.37 -2.62
N PHE A 415 -10.88 -14.50 -1.54
CA PHE A 415 -12.17 -15.18 -1.56
C PHE A 415 -13.28 -14.34 -0.92
N SER A 416 -14.51 -14.65 -1.32
CA SER A 416 -15.76 -14.19 -0.68
C SER A 416 -16.58 -15.42 -0.28
N PHE A 417 -17.36 -15.31 0.79
CA PHE A 417 -18.04 -16.46 1.42
C PHE A 417 -19.54 -16.25 1.33
N GLU A 418 -20.20 -16.96 0.42
CA GLU A 418 -21.65 -16.89 0.19
C GLU A 418 -22.40 -17.81 1.16
N SER A 419 -23.48 -17.35 1.77
CA SER A 419 -24.33 -18.16 2.65
C SER A 419 -25.09 -19.22 1.85
N ASN A 420 -25.15 -20.45 2.35
CA ASN A 420 -25.88 -21.53 1.69
C ASN A 420 -27.41 -21.44 1.86
N ASP A 421 -27.90 -20.93 2.99
CA ASP A 421 -29.33 -20.71 3.21
C ASP A 421 -29.86 -19.40 2.60
N SER A 422 -28.97 -18.46 2.25
CA SER A 422 -29.30 -17.19 1.61
C SER A 422 -28.42 -16.88 0.38
N PRO A 423 -28.57 -17.62 -0.74
CA PRO A 423 -27.81 -17.37 -1.97
C PRO A 423 -27.90 -15.91 -2.45
N GLY A 424 -26.81 -15.39 -2.99
CA GLY A 424 -26.62 -13.97 -3.33
C GLY A 424 -26.21 -13.09 -2.13
N SER A 425 -26.16 -13.65 -0.92
CA SER A 425 -25.68 -12.96 0.28
C SER A 425 -24.33 -13.49 0.75
N PHE A 426 -23.45 -12.58 1.15
CA PHE A 426 -22.06 -12.87 1.49
C PHE A 426 -21.74 -12.41 2.90
N ILE A 427 -20.78 -13.08 3.54
CA ILE A 427 -20.08 -12.49 4.68
C ILE A 427 -19.34 -11.25 4.19
N ARG A 428 -19.65 -10.11 4.79
CA ARG A 428 -18.90 -8.86 4.68
C ARG A 428 -18.71 -8.26 6.06
N HIS A 429 -17.73 -7.36 6.21
CA HIS A 429 -17.69 -6.52 7.40
C HIS A 429 -18.56 -5.27 7.22
N SER A 430 -19.02 -4.67 8.33
CA SER A 430 -19.58 -3.31 8.39
C SER A 430 -19.50 -2.83 9.82
N ASN A 431 -18.96 -1.63 10.03
CA ASN A 431 -18.53 -1.16 11.35
C ASN A 431 -17.69 -2.22 12.08
N TYR A 432 -16.81 -2.91 11.32
CA TYR A 432 -15.97 -4.01 11.77
C TYR A 432 -16.70 -5.28 12.25
N GLN A 433 -18.04 -5.33 12.26
CA GLN A 433 -18.79 -6.55 12.55
C GLN A 433 -18.99 -7.38 11.28
N LEU A 434 -18.84 -8.71 11.38
CA LEU A 434 -19.14 -9.61 10.27
C LEU A 434 -20.66 -9.81 10.15
N MET A 435 -21.16 -9.62 8.94
CA MET A 435 -22.58 -9.64 8.61
C MET A 435 -22.82 -10.46 7.33
N VAL A 436 -23.98 -11.10 7.23
CA VAL A 436 -24.48 -11.74 5.99
C VAL A 436 -25.45 -10.78 5.32
N ASN A 437 -25.05 -10.24 4.15
CA ASN A 437 -25.87 -9.29 3.41
C ASN A 437 -25.87 -9.59 1.91
N ALA A 438 -26.97 -9.24 1.24
CA ALA A 438 -27.09 -9.38 -0.21
C ALA A 438 -26.07 -8.48 -0.92
N ASN A 439 -25.41 -9.01 -1.94
CA ASN A 439 -24.50 -8.24 -2.79
C ASN A 439 -25.28 -7.20 -3.60
N ASP A 440 -25.01 -5.92 -3.35
CA ASP A 440 -25.65 -4.79 -4.03
C ASP A 440 -24.89 -4.34 -5.30
N GLY A 441 -23.79 -5.01 -5.63
CA GLY A 441 -22.94 -4.70 -6.79
C GLY A 441 -22.05 -3.47 -6.60
N SER A 442 -22.04 -2.85 -5.42
CA SER A 442 -21.20 -1.69 -5.14
C SER A 442 -19.73 -2.09 -4.94
N LYS A 443 -18.84 -1.12 -5.21
CA LYS A 443 -17.41 -1.28 -4.92
C LYS A 443 -17.19 -1.57 -3.44
N ILE A 444 -17.78 -0.77 -2.55
CA ILE A 444 -17.61 -0.94 -1.10
C ILE A 444 -18.06 -2.32 -0.60
N PHE A 445 -19.19 -2.85 -1.08
CA PHE A 445 -19.62 -4.20 -0.73
C PHE A 445 -18.58 -5.23 -1.16
N SER A 446 -18.06 -5.12 -2.38
CA SER A 446 -17.05 -6.03 -2.92
C SER A 446 -15.76 -6.00 -2.09
N GLU A 447 -15.33 -4.82 -1.65
CA GLU A 447 -14.15 -4.63 -0.80
C GLU A 447 -14.37 -5.17 0.63
N ASP A 448 -15.56 -4.97 1.19
CA ASP A 448 -15.92 -5.42 2.54
C ASP A 448 -16.19 -6.93 2.63
N ALA A 449 -16.54 -7.56 1.51
CA ALA A 449 -16.82 -8.99 1.37
C ALA A 449 -15.61 -9.83 0.93
N THR A 450 -14.41 -9.24 0.82
CA THR A 450 -13.21 -9.95 0.34
C THR A 450 -12.23 -10.21 1.46
N PHE A 451 -11.85 -11.48 1.62
CA PHE A 451 -10.92 -11.94 2.64
C PHE A 451 -9.86 -12.85 2.05
N CYS A 452 -8.62 -12.68 2.50
CA CYS A 452 -7.46 -13.40 2.03
C CYS A 452 -7.01 -14.39 3.12
N PRO A 453 -7.22 -15.70 2.95
CA PRO A 453 -6.78 -16.71 3.89
C PRO A 453 -5.26 -16.69 4.06
N GLN A 454 -4.82 -16.86 5.29
CA GLN A 454 -3.44 -17.10 5.67
C GLN A 454 -3.36 -18.36 6.52
N ALA A 455 -2.17 -18.95 6.64
CA ALA A 455 -1.91 -19.96 7.65
C ALA A 455 -2.36 -19.46 9.04
N GLY A 456 -3.11 -20.28 9.78
CA GLY A 456 -3.64 -19.91 11.08
C GLY A 456 -2.55 -19.40 12.01
N LEU A 457 -2.78 -18.27 12.69
CA LEU A 457 -1.77 -17.63 13.55
C LEU A 457 -1.38 -18.49 14.76
N ASN A 458 -2.24 -19.43 15.18
CA ASN A 458 -1.91 -20.43 16.19
C ASN A 458 -1.40 -21.77 15.60
N GLY A 459 -1.14 -21.82 14.30
CA GLY A 459 -0.72 -23.01 13.57
C GLY A 459 -1.86 -23.96 13.14
N GLN A 460 -3.11 -23.64 13.43
CA GLN A 460 -4.27 -24.46 13.07
C GLN A 460 -5.11 -23.81 11.97
N GLY A 461 -5.30 -24.53 10.86
CA GLY A 461 -6.23 -24.11 9.82
C GLY A 461 -5.85 -22.77 9.16
N ASN A 462 -6.84 -21.88 9.05
CA ASN A 462 -6.71 -20.59 8.37
C ASN A 462 -7.05 -19.41 9.30
N SER A 463 -6.39 -18.29 9.07
CA SER A 463 -6.81 -16.96 9.52
C SER A 463 -7.25 -16.12 8.33
N PHE A 464 -8.45 -15.55 8.40
CA PHE A 464 -9.06 -14.83 7.27
C PHE A 464 -8.81 -13.33 7.42
N ARG A 465 -7.78 -12.81 6.76
CA ARG A 465 -7.44 -11.38 6.77
C ARG A 465 -8.42 -10.60 5.90
N SER A 466 -8.93 -9.48 6.36
CA SER A 466 -9.68 -8.54 5.51
C SER A 466 -8.77 -8.02 4.39
N TRP A 467 -9.26 -8.01 3.16
CA TRP A 467 -8.52 -7.41 2.06
C TRP A 467 -8.50 -5.89 2.16
N SER A 468 -9.65 -5.27 2.49
CA SER A 468 -9.80 -3.81 2.60
C SER A 468 -9.21 -3.22 3.88
N TYR A 469 -9.04 -4.03 4.93
CA TYR A 469 -8.38 -3.63 6.18
C TYR A 469 -7.35 -4.70 6.60
N PRO A 470 -6.15 -4.74 5.99
CA PRO A 470 -5.20 -5.85 6.19
C PRO A 470 -4.64 -5.99 7.62
N THR A 471 -4.87 -5.03 8.51
CA THR A 471 -4.56 -5.16 9.94
C THR A 471 -5.57 -6.01 10.70
N ARG A 472 -6.73 -6.28 10.09
CA ARG A 472 -7.89 -6.92 10.71
C ARG A 472 -8.19 -8.30 10.15
N TYR A 473 -8.59 -9.22 11.02
CA TYR A 473 -8.85 -10.63 10.73
C TYR A 473 -10.22 -11.06 11.23
N TRP A 474 -10.85 -12.04 10.60
CA TRP A 474 -12.02 -12.69 11.18
C TRP A 474 -11.69 -13.16 12.58
N ARG A 475 -12.48 -12.68 13.54
CA ARG A 475 -12.31 -12.98 14.95
C ARG A 475 -13.67 -13.29 15.55
N HIS A 476 -13.75 -14.36 16.33
CA HIS A 476 -14.88 -14.51 17.25
C HIS A 476 -14.57 -13.80 18.58
N PHE A 477 -15.52 -13.01 19.08
CA PHE A 477 -15.44 -12.34 20.37
C PHE A 477 -16.82 -12.38 21.02
N ASN A 478 -16.93 -12.95 22.23
CA ASN A 478 -18.22 -13.22 22.88
C ASN A 478 -19.24 -13.92 21.96
N SER A 479 -18.77 -14.87 21.17
CA SER A 479 -19.53 -15.61 20.14
C SER A 479 -20.02 -14.78 18.94
N LEU A 480 -19.73 -13.48 18.84
CA LEU A 480 -20.01 -12.67 17.64
C LEU A 480 -18.80 -12.63 16.71
N GLY A 481 -19.04 -12.45 15.41
CA GLY A 481 -17.98 -12.33 14.40
C GLY A 481 -17.61 -10.87 14.12
N TYR A 482 -16.31 -10.57 14.08
CA TYR A 482 -15.74 -9.27 13.76
C TYR A 482 -14.56 -9.39 12.78
N ILE A 483 -14.16 -8.28 12.17
CA ILE A 483 -12.79 -8.08 11.71
C ILE A 483 -12.01 -7.33 12.80
N ALA A 484 -11.10 -8.01 13.47
CA ALA A 484 -10.38 -7.47 14.62
C ALA A 484 -8.88 -7.30 14.33
N ALA A 485 -8.30 -6.22 14.84
CA ALA A 485 -6.85 -6.01 14.90
C ALA A 485 -6.26 -6.67 16.15
N ASN A 486 -4.95 -6.95 16.13
CA ASN A 486 -4.23 -7.48 17.30
C ASN A 486 -3.76 -6.32 18.19
N GLY A 487 -4.67 -5.85 19.05
CA GLY A 487 -4.56 -4.56 19.72
C GLY A 487 -5.20 -3.46 18.88
N GLY A 488 -6.10 -2.68 19.48
CA GLY A 488 -6.85 -1.64 18.79
C GLY A 488 -7.81 -0.90 19.73
N GLU A 489 -8.65 -0.06 19.12
CA GLU A 489 -9.57 0.86 19.78
C GLU A 489 -10.86 0.20 20.30
N HIS A 490 -11.15 -1.03 19.88
CA HIS A 490 -12.36 -1.74 20.26
C HIS A 490 -12.08 -2.88 21.24
N ASP A 491 -13.07 -3.23 22.09
CA ASP A 491 -12.95 -4.35 23.04
C ASP A 491 -12.62 -5.68 22.33
N PHE A 492 -13.17 -5.90 21.14
CA PHE A 492 -12.90 -7.10 20.32
C PHE A 492 -11.51 -7.10 19.68
N ASP A 493 -10.77 -5.99 19.74
CA ASP A 493 -9.37 -5.89 19.31
C ASP A 493 -8.38 -6.28 20.43
N THR A 494 -8.85 -6.77 21.57
CA THR A 494 -7.98 -7.23 22.68
C THR A 494 -6.89 -8.21 22.23
N THR A 495 -5.66 -8.05 22.69
CA THR A 495 -4.58 -9.00 22.37
C THR A 495 -4.77 -10.37 23.04
N THR A 496 -5.63 -10.45 24.05
CA THR A 496 -5.93 -11.69 24.77
C THR A 496 -6.53 -12.72 23.81
N LEU A 497 -5.91 -13.90 23.73
CA LEU A 497 -6.32 -15.02 22.87
C LEU A 497 -6.42 -14.68 21.36
N PHE A 498 -5.88 -13.56 20.89
CA PHE A 498 -6.05 -13.08 19.52
C PHE A 498 -5.77 -14.18 18.48
N ASN A 499 -4.59 -14.81 18.55
CA ASN A 499 -4.18 -15.84 17.60
C ASN A 499 -5.12 -17.05 17.54
N ASP A 500 -5.69 -17.46 18.68
CA ASP A 500 -6.65 -18.56 18.72
C ASP A 500 -8.02 -18.14 18.17
N ASP A 501 -8.46 -16.93 18.52
CA ASP A 501 -9.76 -16.41 18.11
C ASP A 501 -9.87 -16.09 16.62
N VAL A 502 -8.73 -15.90 15.96
CA VAL A 502 -8.65 -15.66 14.51
C VAL A 502 -8.25 -16.89 13.70
N SER A 503 -8.12 -18.05 14.32
CA SER A 503 -7.71 -19.29 13.63
C SER A 503 -8.87 -20.28 13.58
N PHE A 504 -9.20 -20.75 12.37
CA PHE A 504 -10.34 -21.63 12.11
C PHE A 504 -9.92 -22.86 11.29
N VAL A 505 -10.39 -24.03 11.69
CA VAL A 505 -10.24 -25.26 10.88
C VAL A 505 -11.36 -25.29 9.86
N VAL A 506 -10.99 -25.35 8.58
CA VAL A 506 -11.91 -25.51 7.45
C VAL A 506 -12.21 -26.99 7.26
N SER A 507 -13.49 -27.34 7.14
CA SER A 507 -13.97 -28.68 6.77
C SER A 507 -15.00 -28.60 5.65
N ALA A 508 -15.41 -29.75 5.11
CA ALA A 508 -16.60 -29.82 4.27
C ALA A 508 -17.80 -29.20 5.00
N GLY A 509 -18.65 -28.50 4.25
CA GLY A 509 -19.88 -27.90 4.77
C GLY A 509 -20.83 -28.95 5.35
N PHE A 510 -21.62 -28.57 6.36
CA PHE A 510 -22.68 -29.43 6.91
C PHE A 510 -23.88 -29.59 5.95
N ALA A 511 -24.00 -28.70 4.97
CA ALA A 511 -25.02 -28.62 3.95
C ALA A 511 -24.46 -28.08 2.63
#